data_AF-A0A7W7ZVU3-F1
#
_entry.id   AF-A0A7W7ZVU3-F1
#
_cell.length_a   1.000
_cell.length_b   1.000
_cell.length_c   1.000
_cell.angle_alpha   90.00
_cell.angle_beta   90.00
_cell.angle_gamma   90.00
#
_symmetry.space_group_name_H-M   'P 1'
#
loop_
_entity.id
_entity.type
_entity.pdbx_description
1 polymer ?
#
loop_
_entity_poly.entity_id
_entity_poly.type
_entity_poly.pdbx_seq_one_letter_code
_entity_poly.pdbx_strand_id
1 'polypeptide(L)'
;MNDDIEASKKSLNDGAAKLTETDKSQQLRELDTKEKQLQREAEDFKNDSQTDSQQVFQQVAQKVFLFLQEFSKQHGYAAVLERGTDAAPVVWYAASDVDITDQIVKGYDARSSLPDKPAATRSSPGLVPKQP
;
A
#
# COMPACT_ATOMS: atom_id res chain seq x y z
N MET A 1 -14.77 8.45 -14.01
CA MET A 1 -15.65 8.40 -12.83
C MET A 1 -15.76 9.73 -12.09
N ASN A 2 -14.67 10.31 -11.55
CA ASN A 2 -14.74 11.67 -10.98
C ASN A 2 -15.16 12.72 -12.02
N ASP A 3 -14.53 12.71 -13.20
CA ASP A 3 -14.84 13.64 -14.30
C ASP A 3 -16.29 13.52 -14.79
N ASP A 4 -16.86 12.32 -14.73
CA ASP A 4 -18.24 12.05 -15.17
C ASP A 4 -19.28 12.61 -14.18
N ILE A 5 -18.97 12.58 -12.87
CA ILE A 5 -19.82 13.16 -11.83
C ILE A 5 -19.78 14.69 -11.92
N GLU A 6 -18.60 15.27 -12.13
CA GLU A 6 -18.46 16.72 -12.33
C GLU A 6 -19.18 17.20 -13.59
N ALA A 7 -19.05 16.46 -14.69
CA ALA A 7 -19.79 16.74 -15.92
C ALA A 7 -21.31 16.66 -15.73
N SER A 8 -21.82 15.64 -15.01
CA SER A 8 -23.25 15.51 -14.71
C SER A 8 -23.77 16.60 -13.76
N LYS A 9 -22.98 17.02 -12.77
CA LYS A 9 -23.32 18.18 -11.90
C LYS A 9 -23.40 19.48 -12.70
N LYS A 10 -22.44 19.68 -13.61
CA LYS A 10 -22.39 20.86 -14.46
C LYS A 10 -23.56 20.91 -15.43
N SER A 11 -23.90 19.79 -16.09
CA SER A 11 -25.05 19.74 -17.00
C SER A 11 -26.39 19.99 -16.30
N LEU A 12 -26.53 19.52 -15.06
CA LEU A 12 -27.71 19.80 -14.23
C LEU A 12 -27.84 21.29 -13.90
N ASN A 13 -26.73 21.94 -13.52
CA ASN A 13 -26.71 23.37 -13.21
C ASN A 13 -26.96 24.25 -14.45
N ASP A 14 -26.29 23.94 -15.57
CA ASP A 14 -26.36 24.74 -16.80
C ASP A 14 -27.68 24.52 -17.56
N GLY A 15 -28.30 23.34 -17.42
CA GLY A 15 -29.55 22.95 -18.08
C GLY A 15 -30.82 23.15 -17.26
N ALA A 16 -30.73 23.58 -16.00
CA ALA A 16 -31.84 23.62 -15.06
C ALA A 16 -33.07 24.41 -15.55
N ALA A 17 -32.88 25.44 -16.38
CA ALA A 17 -33.96 26.25 -16.95
C ALA A 17 -34.61 25.65 -18.23
N LYS A 18 -33.98 24.64 -18.84
CA LYS A 18 -34.40 24.03 -20.13
C LYS A 18 -34.88 22.58 -20.00
N LEU A 19 -34.55 21.90 -18.90
CA LEU A 19 -34.94 20.51 -18.64
C LEU A 19 -36.35 20.41 -18.07
N THR A 20 -37.09 19.37 -18.48
CA THR A 20 -38.37 19.02 -17.85
C THR A 20 -38.14 18.46 -16.45
N GLU A 21 -39.15 18.50 -15.58
CA GLU A 21 -39.04 17.98 -14.20
C GLU A 21 -38.71 16.48 -14.17
N THR A 22 -39.20 15.73 -15.15
CA THR A 22 -38.90 14.30 -15.32
C THR A 22 -37.43 14.06 -15.66
N ASP A 23 -36.85 14.83 -16.58
CA ASP A 23 -35.45 14.67 -16.99
C ASP A 23 -34.49 15.05 -15.86
N LYS A 24 -34.81 16.10 -15.10
CA LYS A 24 -34.05 16.48 -13.89
C LYS A 24 -34.05 15.37 -12.86
N SER A 25 -35.22 14.79 -12.59
CA SER A 25 -35.37 13.70 -11.63
C SER A 25 -34.57 12.46 -12.04
N GLN A 26 -34.53 12.12 -13.33
CA GLN A 26 -33.71 11.02 -13.84
C GLN A 26 -32.21 11.31 -13.68
N GLN A 27 -31.75 12.50 -14.09
CA GLN A 27 -30.34 12.89 -13.97
C GLN A 27 -29.87 12.96 -12.51
N LEU A 28 -30.71 13.42 -11.57
CA LEU A 28 -30.40 13.40 -10.14
C LEU A 28 -30.23 11.96 -9.60
N ARG A 29 -31.08 11.03 -10.03
CA ARG A 29 -30.97 9.61 -9.63
C ARG A 29 -29.71 8.96 -10.19
N GLU A 30 -29.37 9.26 -11.43
CA GLU A 30 -28.11 8.80 -12.04
C GLU A 30 -26.90 9.37 -11.32
N LEU A 31 -26.93 10.67 -10.97
CA LEU A 31 -25.87 11.30 -10.18
C LEU A 31 -25.69 10.63 -8.82
N ASP A 32 -26.78 10.46 -8.06
CA ASP A 32 -26.76 9.78 -6.75
C ASP A 32 -26.23 8.35 -6.86
N THR A 33 -26.61 7.63 -7.93
CA THR A 33 -26.09 6.28 -8.20
C THR A 33 -24.58 6.30 -8.44
N LYS A 34 -24.08 7.24 -9.26
CA LYS A 34 -22.64 7.38 -9.55
C LYS A 34 -21.85 7.80 -8.31
N GLU A 35 -22.37 8.71 -7.50
CA GLU A 35 -21.73 9.13 -6.25
C GLU A 35 -21.61 7.98 -5.26
N LYS A 36 -22.68 7.20 -5.07
CA LYS A 36 -22.67 5.99 -4.23
C LYS A 36 -21.73 4.92 -4.76
N GLN A 37 -21.62 4.78 -6.08
CA GLN A 37 -20.70 3.83 -6.69
C GLN A 37 -19.25 4.24 -6.44
N LEU A 38 -18.91 5.52 -6.67
CA LEU A 38 -17.57 6.04 -6.41
C LEU A 38 -17.18 5.91 -4.93
N GLN A 39 -18.11 6.21 -4.02
CA GLN A 39 -17.86 6.07 -2.58
C GLN A 39 -17.55 4.61 -2.20
N ARG A 40 -18.30 3.65 -2.76
CA ARG A 40 -18.05 2.23 -2.57
C ARG A 40 -16.70 1.79 -3.14
N GLU A 41 -16.37 2.20 -4.37
CA GLU A 41 -15.08 1.88 -4.98
C GLU A 41 -13.90 2.45 -4.19
N ALA A 42 -14.04 3.65 -3.62
CA ALA A 42 -13.00 4.25 -2.79
C ALA A 42 -12.81 3.47 -1.47
N GLU A 43 -13.91 3.00 -0.86
CA GLU A 43 -13.87 2.16 0.34
C GLU A 43 -13.28 0.78 0.04
N ASP A 44 -13.72 0.14 -1.05
CA ASP A 44 -13.20 -1.14 -1.53
C ASP A 44 -11.70 -1.05 -1.81
N PHE A 45 -11.24 -0.04 -2.57
CA PHE A 45 -9.83 0.16 -2.84
C PHE A 45 -8.99 0.34 -1.58
N LYS A 46 -9.50 1.10 -0.59
CA LYS A 46 -8.82 1.28 0.70
C LYS A 46 -8.69 -0.05 1.45
N ASN A 47 -9.77 -0.82 1.51
CA ASN A 47 -9.81 -2.10 2.21
C ASN A 47 -8.92 -3.15 1.52
N ASP A 48 -8.98 -3.23 0.19
CA ASP A 48 -8.17 -4.12 -0.63
C ASP A 48 -6.69 -3.76 -0.50
N SER A 49 -6.32 -2.48 -0.64
CA SER A 49 -4.94 -2.04 -0.48
C SER A 49 -4.38 -2.37 0.91
N GLN A 50 -5.17 -2.22 1.97
CA GLN A 50 -4.77 -2.59 3.31
C GLN A 50 -4.59 -4.11 3.45
N THR A 51 -5.48 -4.90 2.83
CA THR A 51 -5.43 -6.37 2.84
C THR A 51 -4.21 -6.87 2.07
N ASP A 52 -4.00 -6.37 0.86
CA ASP A 52 -2.86 -6.72 0.01
C ASP A 52 -1.54 -6.36 0.69
N SER A 53 -1.46 -5.19 1.31
CA SER A 53 -0.26 -4.77 2.06
C SER A 53 0.05 -5.73 3.21
N GLN A 54 -0.97 -6.20 3.94
CA GLN A 54 -0.80 -7.20 4.99
C GLN A 54 -0.36 -8.55 4.41
N GLN A 55 -0.97 -8.99 3.30
CA GLN A 55 -0.59 -10.25 2.66
C GLN A 55 0.86 -10.25 2.18
N VAL A 56 1.27 -9.19 1.48
CA VAL A 56 2.66 -9.01 1.03
C VAL A 56 3.61 -8.99 2.23
N PHE A 57 3.26 -8.25 3.30
CA PHE A 57 4.06 -8.25 4.53
C PHE A 57 4.22 -9.65 5.12
N GLN A 58 3.14 -10.42 5.26
CA GLN A 58 3.19 -11.77 5.81
C GLN A 58 4.03 -12.72 4.94
N GLN A 59 3.93 -12.62 3.62
CA GLN A 59 4.75 -13.40 2.70
C GLN A 59 6.24 -13.08 2.85
N VAL A 60 6.60 -11.79 2.92
CA VAL A 60 7.98 -11.36 3.12
C VAL A 60 8.48 -11.81 4.50
N ALA A 61 7.69 -11.62 5.56
CA ALA A 61 8.02 -12.04 6.92
C ALA A 61 8.31 -13.55 6.98
N GLN A 62 7.49 -14.38 6.33
CA GLN A 62 7.72 -15.82 6.27
C GLN A 62 9.04 -16.17 5.56
N LYS A 63 9.33 -15.53 4.41
CA LYS A 63 10.58 -15.76 3.67
C LYS A 63 11.80 -15.34 4.50
N VAL A 64 11.74 -14.19 5.16
CA VAL A 64 12.82 -13.68 6.04
C VAL A 64 12.99 -14.60 7.25
N PHE A 65 11.90 -15.10 7.84
CA PHE A 65 11.97 -16.02 8.97
C PHE A 65 12.63 -17.36 8.61
N LEU A 66 12.29 -17.93 7.44
CA LEU A 66 12.95 -19.14 6.93
C LEU A 66 14.45 -18.89 6.68
N PHE A 67 14.80 -17.74 6.11
CA PHE A 67 16.19 -17.35 5.93
C PHE A 67 16.92 -17.18 7.27
N LEU A 68 16.29 -16.53 8.25
CA LEU A 68 16.82 -16.36 9.59
C LEU A 68 17.16 -17.70 10.23
N GLN A 69 16.27 -18.70 10.14
CA GLN A 69 16.54 -20.03 10.69
C GLN A 69 17.73 -20.70 10.02
N GLU A 70 17.82 -20.61 8.69
CA GLU A 70 18.92 -21.22 7.93
C GLU A 70 20.25 -20.54 8.25
N PHE A 71 20.28 -19.21 8.21
CA PHE A 71 21.43 -18.41 8.62
C PHE A 71 21.85 -18.73 10.05
N SER A 72 20.87 -18.84 10.96
CA SER A 72 21.14 -19.13 12.37
C SER A 72 21.88 -20.45 12.55
N LYS A 73 21.43 -21.50 11.85
CA LYS A 73 22.06 -22.83 11.86
C LYS A 73 23.46 -22.81 11.25
N GLN A 74 23.61 -22.18 10.09
CA GLN A 74 24.89 -22.12 9.37
C GLN A 74 25.99 -21.40 10.16
N HIS A 75 25.61 -20.39 10.93
CA HIS A 75 26.52 -19.60 11.75
C HIS A 75 26.65 -20.10 13.20
N GLY A 76 26.00 -21.22 13.54
CA GLY A 76 26.13 -21.87 14.84
C GLY A 76 25.47 -21.13 16.00
N TYR A 77 24.48 -20.28 15.73
CA TYR A 77 23.73 -19.61 16.79
C TYR A 77 22.84 -20.61 17.54
N ALA A 78 22.98 -20.64 18.87
CA ALA A 78 22.16 -21.50 19.73
C ALA A 78 20.74 -20.96 19.94
N ALA A 79 20.57 -19.63 19.89
CA ALA A 79 19.30 -18.94 20.01
C ALA A 79 19.36 -17.57 19.33
N VAL A 80 18.21 -17.06 18.89
CA VAL A 80 18.01 -15.69 18.44
C VAL A 80 16.85 -15.11 19.25
N LEU A 81 17.05 -13.93 19.82
CA LEU A 81 16.03 -13.20 20.57
C LEU A 81 15.64 -11.94 19.79
N GLU A 82 14.36 -11.72 19.61
CA GLU A 82 13.81 -10.48 19.08
C GLU A 82 13.89 -9.40 20.18
N ARG A 83 14.25 -8.15 19.82
CA ARG A 83 14.54 -7.09 20.79
C ARG A 83 13.28 -6.63 21.53
N GLY A 84 12.11 -6.74 20.89
CA GLY A 84 10.86 -6.17 21.34
C GLY A 84 10.70 -4.75 20.81
N THR A 85 9.60 -4.12 21.23
CA THR A 85 9.31 -2.72 20.90
C THR A 85 9.74 -1.81 22.04
N ASP A 86 9.85 -0.51 21.79
CA ASP A 86 10.15 0.47 22.85
C ASP A 86 9.09 0.46 23.97
N ALA A 87 7.84 0.11 23.65
CA ALA A 87 6.75 -0.02 24.62
C ALA A 87 6.80 -1.33 25.42
N ALA A 88 7.45 -2.37 24.89
CA ALA A 88 7.55 -3.69 25.50
C ALA A 88 8.89 -4.35 25.10
N PRO A 89 10.02 -3.93 25.71
CA PRO A 89 11.32 -4.48 25.39
C PRO A 89 11.45 -5.90 25.96
N VAL A 90 11.92 -6.82 25.11
CA VAL A 90 12.30 -8.18 25.51
C VAL A 90 13.78 -8.21 25.89
N VAL A 91 14.60 -7.42 25.21
CA VAL A 91 16.03 -7.27 25.46
C VAL A 91 16.33 -5.84 25.89
N TRP A 92 16.68 -5.67 27.17
CA TRP A 92 16.99 -4.36 27.77
C TRP A 92 18.36 -3.82 27.39
N TYR A 93 19.31 -4.72 27.13
CA TYR A 93 20.65 -4.38 26.69
C TYR A 93 21.21 -5.47 25.78
N ALA A 94 21.76 -5.05 24.65
CA ALA A 94 22.53 -5.89 23.75
C ALA A 94 23.71 -5.05 23.26
N ALA A 95 24.91 -5.60 23.30
CA ALA A 95 26.04 -4.99 22.63
C ALA A 95 25.82 -5.01 21.11
N SER A 96 26.40 -4.05 20.38
CA SER A 96 26.16 -3.91 18.94
C SER A 96 26.65 -5.11 18.13
N ASP A 97 27.65 -5.83 18.63
CA ASP A 97 28.25 -7.00 18.01
C ASP A 97 27.40 -8.28 18.13
N VAL A 98 26.44 -8.31 19.06
CA VAL A 98 25.46 -9.41 19.18
C VAL A 98 24.16 -9.15 18.41
N ASP A 99 23.98 -7.95 17.84
CA ASP A 99 22.87 -7.64 16.95
C ASP A 99 23.14 -8.17 15.53
N ILE A 100 22.39 -9.18 15.14
CA ILE A 100 22.55 -9.83 13.83
C ILE A 100 21.62 -9.25 12.76
N THR A 101 20.77 -8.27 13.08
CA THR A 101 19.71 -7.76 12.18
C THR A 101 20.26 -7.35 10.82
N ASP A 102 21.33 -6.56 10.79
CA ASP A 102 21.97 -6.11 9.55
C ASP A 102 22.56 -7.26 8.72
N GLN A 103 23.09 -8.30 9.40
CA GLN A 103 23.65 -9.47 8.73
C GLN A 103 22.55 -10.29 8.06
N ILE A 104 21.41 -10.43 8.74
CA ILE A 104 20.22 -11.10 8.21
C ILE A 104 19.65 -10.35 7.02
N VAL A 105 19.48 -9.03 7.11
CA VAL A 105 18.98 -8.20 5.99
C VAL A 105 19.90 -8.31 4.78
N LYS A 106 21.20 -8.10 4.96
CA LYS A 106 22.18 -8.20 3.86
C LYS A 106 22.22 -9.60 3.25
N GLY A 107 22.20 -10.65 4.08
CA GLY A 107 22.20 -12.02 3.62
C GLY A 107 20.92 -12.38 2.84
N TYR A 108 19.76 -11.93 3.33
CA TYR A 108 18.48 -12.14 2.65
C TYR A 108 18.42 -11.40 1.32
N ASP A 109 18.85 -10.13 1.27
CA ASP A 109 18.91 -9.33 0.05
C ASP A 109 19.84 -9.95 -1.01
N ALA A 110 21.00 -10.48 -0.58
CA ALA A 110 21.94 -11.15 -1.47
C ALA A 110 21.38 -12.48 -2.03
N ARG A 111 20.53 -13.18 -1.27
CA ARG A 111 19.86 -14.41 -1.72
C ARG A 111 18.63 -14.11 -2.60
N SER A 112 17.94 -13.01 -2.31
CA SER A 112 16.71 -12.57 -2.99
C SER A 112 16.94 -11.71 -4.23
N SER A 113 18.19 -11.51 -4.68
CA SER A 113 18.49 -10.94 -5.99
C SER A 113 18.12 -11.86 -7.18
N LEU A 114 17.26 -12.86 -6.96
CA LEU A 114 16.46 -13.59 -7.96
C LEU A 114 15.02 -13.05 -7.89
N PRO A 115 14.36 -12.80 -9.04
CA PRO A 115 13.41 -11.71 -9.22
C PRO A 115 12.11 -11.94 -8.43
N ASP A 116 11.93 -11.17 -7.35
CA ASP A 116 10.61 -10.86 -6.75
C ASP A 116 10.76 -9.71 -5.74
N LYS A 117 11.47 -8.65 -6.14
CA LYS A 117 11.44 -7.39 -5.43
C LYS A 117 10.21 -6.63 -5.96
N PRO A 118 9.17 -6.35 -5.15
CA PRO A 118 8.18 -5.36 -5.55
C PRO A 118 8.97 -4.08 -5.79
N ALA A 119 8.97 -3.60 -7.02
CA ALA A 119 9.67 -2.39 -7.38
C ALA A 119 9.11 -1.27 -6.50
N ALA A 120 9.88 -0.85 -5.50
CA ALA A 120 9.69 0.44 -4.87
C ALA A 120 9.88 1.46 -6.00
N THR A 121 8.78 1.90 -6.60
CA THR A 121 8.75 2.95 -7.59
C THR A 121 9.33 4.17 -6.91
N ARG A 122 10.61 4.45 -7.19
CA ARG A 122 11.26 5.70 -6.82
C ARG A 122 10.48 6.80 -7.56
N SER A 123 9.54 7.41 -6.87
CA SER A 123 8.97 8.70 -7.26
C SER A 123 10.11 9.70 -7.26
N SER A 124 10.68 9.95 -8.45
CA SER A 124 11.51 11.12 -8.67
C SER A 124 10.59 12.26 -9.10
N PRO A 125 10.47 13.35 -8.32
CA PRO A 125 9.78 14.55 -8.75
C PRO A 125 10.69 15.30 -9.73
N GLY A 126 10.25 15.47 -10.98
CA GLY A 126 11.09 16.09 -11.99
C GLY A 126 10.38 16.58 -13.25
N LEU A 127 9.81 17.79 -13.11
CA LEU A 127 9.83 18.87 -14.10
C LEU A 127 9.19 18.64 -15.49
N VAL A 128 8.03 19.26 -15.67
CA VAL A 128 7.38 19.58 -16.95
C VAL A 128 8.20 20.63 -17.71
N PRO A 129 8.55 20.41 -19.00
CA PRO A 129 8.84 21.50 -19.92
C PRO A 129 7.63 21.77 -20.83
N LYS A 130 7.30 23.06 -20.96
CA LYS A 130 6.23 23.61 -21.80
C LYS A 130 6.43 23.32 -23.29
N GLN A 131 5.27 23.26 -23.97
CA GLN A 131 5.00 23.36 -25.40
C GLN A 131 5.81 24.41 -26.17
N PRO A 132 5.87 24.27 -27.50
CA PRO A 132 5.03 25.12 -28.36
C PRO A 132 3.92 24.38 -29.09
#